data_AF-A0A9N8F127-F1
#
_entry.id   AF-A0A9N8F127-F1
#
_cell.length_a   1.000
_cell.length_b   1.000
_cell.length_c   1.000
_cell.angle_alpha   90.00
_cell.angle_beta   90.00
_cell.angle_gamma   90.00
#
_symmetry.space_group_name_H-M   'P 1'
#
loop_
_entity.id
_entity.type
_entity.pdbx_description
1 polymer ?
#
loop_
_entity_poly.entity_id
_entity_poly.type
_entity_poly.pdbx_seq_one_letter_code
_entity_poly.pdbx_strand_id
1 'polypeptide(L)'
;MRFPLIATCLLVAPTGAFVVVQPPNTSPLSCWHKMASSSDDTTAPTVVTDESASDPISKDNPPPGVKFIECPEDEVDMPFYTLGVNLAMQVGQNLGTLLTDRECDLVAKGFAEHLKGTLTKQGLDGQTILQNFGPAANQLLQERTLQQVDNHKQAGQEYADQFLKDHAAATQSDSGLIYLETQAGTTDVKPTLDSTIQFHYHGTMAVSGQVVDSSVVRGDSHTLPLNQAIPGLKEALLQMTEGTKATLVIPSDLAYGDAGGGQGLIPGGTTLQFEVELIKVVPASEALGKDDEAWNA
;
A
#
# COMPACT_ATOMS: atom_id res chain seq x y z
N MET A 1 -44.49 34.98 -15.38
CA MET A 1 -43.22 35.32 -14.70
C MET A 1 -43.24 34.62 -13.36
N ARG A 2 -42.45 33.56 -13.18
CA ARG A 2 -42.51 32.65 -12.01
C ARG A 2 -41.13 32.66 -11.34
N PHE A 3 -41.07 33.16 -10.10
CA PHE A 3 -40.05 32.80 -9.09
C PHE A 3 -40.52 31.52 -8.35
N PRO A 4 -39.78 30.85 -7.44
CA PRO A 4 -38.32 30.75 -7.11
C PRO A 4 -37.88 29.27 -6.85
N LEU A 5 -36.73 28.99 -6.18
CA LEU A 5 -36.40 27.92 -5.15
C LEU A 5 -34.86 27.67 -5.13
N ILE A 6 -34.02 27.80 -4.09
CA ILE A 6 -33.97 27.78 -2.59
C ILE A 6 -33.97 26.43 -1.78
N ALA A 7 -32.81 25.74 -1.54
CA ALA A 7 -32.43 24.57 -0.66
C ALA A 7 -31.72 25.10 0.54
N THR A 8 -32.57 25.13 1.52
CA THR A 8 -32.30 24.43 2.75
C THR A 8 -31.93 22.95 2.53
N CYS A 9 -30.75 22.53 3.01
CA CYS A 9 -30.51 21.14 3.38
C CYS A 9 -30.04 21.09 4.84
N LEU A 10 -30.72 20.28 5.65
CA LEU A 10 -30.39 20.05 7.06
C LEU A 10 -29.28 18.99 7.16
N LEU A 11 -28.27 19.27 7.98
CA LEU A 11 -27.22 18.35 8.39
C LEU A 11 -27.76 17.12 9.14
N VAL A 12 -27.05 16.00 9.04
CA VAL A 12 -26.31 15.28 10.12
C VAL A 12 -25.93 13.89 9.54
N ALA A 13 -24.65 13.53 9.45
CA ALA A 13 -24.04 12.66 10.47
C ALA A 13 -22.49 12.72 10.46
N PRO A 14 -21.85 12.41 11.61
CA PRO A 14 -20.44 12.66 11.89
C PRO A 14 -19.57 11.48 11.47
N THR A 15 -19.52 11.16 10.19
CA THR A 15 -18.63 10.11 9.67
C THR A 15 -18.34 10.42 8.21
N GLY A 16 -17.07 10.73 7.92
CA GLY A 16 -16.37 10.91 6.63
C GLY A 16 -17.00 10.49 5.30
N ALA A 17 -18.24 10.89 4.99
CA ALA A 17 -18.87 10.63 3.70
C ALA A 17 -18.63 11.80 2.73
N PHE A 18 -18.10 11.48 1.55
CA PHE A 18 -17.91 12.42 0.44
C PHE A 18 -19.20 12.50 -0.39
N VAL A 19 -19.69 13.72 -0.65
CA VAL A 19 -20.88 13.96 -1.50
C VAL A 19 -20.43 14.43 -2.87
N VAL A 20 -20.76 13.68 -3.92
CA VAL A 20 -20.57 14.10 -5.32
C VAL A 20 -21.88 14.69 -5.83
N VAL A 21 -21.89 15.98 -6.12
CA VAL A 21 -23.07 16.68 -6.67
C VAL A 21 -22.93 16.74 -8.19
N GLN A 22 -23.85 16.10 -8.92
CA GLN A 22 -23.94 16.24 -10.39
C GLN A 22 -25.05 17.22 -10.76
N PRO A 23 -24.83 18.15 -11.72
CA PRO A 23 -25.91 18.96 -12.26
C PRO A 23 -26.89 18.09 -13.08
N PRO A 24 -28.20 18.39 -13.08
CA PRO A 24 -29.15 17.67 -13.91
C PRO A 24 -28.83 17.90 -15.40
N ASN A 25 -28.84 16.82 -16.20
CA ASN A 25 -28.51 16.72 -17.62
C ASN A 25 -27.02 16.61 -18.03
N THR A 26 -26.10 16.26 -17.14
CA THR A 26 -24.79 15.74 -17.57
C THR A 26 -24.86 14.22 -17.72
N SER A 27 -24.34 13.70 -18.84
CA SER A 27 -24.13 12.26 -19.01
C SER A 27 -23.26 11.73 -17.86
N PRO A 28 -23.57 10.55 -17.28
CA PRO A 28 -22.81 10.01 -16.16
C PRO A 28 -21.33 9.94 -16.53
N LEU A 29 -20.48 10.49 -15.66
CA LEU A 29 -19.02 10.49 -15.82
C LEU A 29 -18.57 9.03 -16.07
N SER A 30 -18.21 8.73 -17.32
CA SER A 30 -17.78 7.40 -17.77
C SER A 30 -16.53 6.91 -17.01
N CYS A 31 -15.73 7.84 -16.47
CA CYS A 31 -14.57 7.54 -15.63
C CYS A 31 -14.94 7.03 -14.23
N TRP A 32 -15.96 7.60 -13.57
CA TRP A 32 -16.33 7.19 -12.20
C TRP A 32 -17.13 5.89 -12.19
N HIS A 33 -18.05 5.70 -13.14
CA HIS A 33 -18.82 4.46 -13.26
C HIS A 33 -17.95 3.24 -13.57
N LYS A 34 -16.85 3.41 -14.34
CA LYS A 34 -15.88 2.33 -14.62
C LYS A 34 -14.96 2.00 -13.44
N MET A 35 -14.63 2.97 -12.60
CA MET A 35 -13.81 2.74 -11.39
C MET A 35 -14.64 2.13 -10.25
N ALA A 36 -15.90 2.55 -10.08
CA ALA A 36 -16.79 2.02 -9.04
C ALA A 36 -17.28 0.59 -9.32
N SER A 37 -17.31 0.14 -10.59
CA SER A 37 -17.79 -1.21 -10.93
C SER A 37 -16.76 -2.33 -10.73
N SER A 38 -15.53 -2.03 -10.28
CA SER A 38 -14.45 -3.02 -10.17
C SER A 38 -13.94 -3.30 -8.74
N SER A 39 -14.58 -2.79 -7.69
CA SER A 39 -14.19 -3.11 -6.32
C SER A 39 -15.39 -3.23 -5.40
N ASP A 40 -15.58 -4.42 -4.82
CA ASP A 40 -16.41 -4.70 -3.63
C ASP A 40 -15.81 -3.99 -2.41
N ASP A 41 -15.77 -2.65 -2.42
CA ASP A 41 -15.28 -1.84 -1.31
C ASP A 41 -16.39 -0.91 -0.82
N THR A 42 -16.81 -1.12 0.42
CA THR A 42 -17.82 -0.36 1.15
C THR A 42 -17.45 1.11 1.44
N THR A 43 -16.30 1.58 0.94
CA THR A 43 -15.88 2.99 0.97
C THR A 43 -16.29 3.78 -0.27
N ALA A 44 -17.01 3.17 -1.22
CA ALA A 44 -17.51 3.87 -2.39
C ALA A 44 -18.35 5.11 -2.01
N PRO A 45 -18.08 6.30 -2.59
CA PRO A 45 -18.85 7.49 -2.30
C PRO A 45 -20.31 7.26 -2.65
N THR A 46 -21.20 7.48 -1.68
CA THR A 46 -22.64 7.36 -1.90
C THR A 46 -23.07 8.49 -2.82
N VAL A 47 -23.42 8.15 -4.06
CA VAL A 47 -23.98 9.11 -5.01
C VAL A 47 -25.41 9.43 -4.55
N VAL A 48 -25.56 10.54 -3.82
CA VAL A 48 -26.87 11.07 -3.43
C VAL A 48 -27.42 11.86 -4.60
N THR A 49 -28.27 11.23 -5.42
CA THR A 49 -29.13 11.94 -6.37
C THR A 49 -30.40 12.34 -5.63
N ASP A 50 -30.35 13.44 -4.90
CA ASP A 50 -31.56 13.95 -4.26
C ASP A 50 -32.23 14.98 -5.17
N GLU A 51 -33.31 14.55 -5.86
CA GLU A 51 -34.23 15.44 -6.58
C GLU A 51 -35.01 16.39 -5.65
N SER A 52 -34.81 16.33 -4.31
CA SER A 52 -35.61 17.06 -3.32
C SER A 52 -34.89 18.15 -2.51
N ALA A 53 -33.60 18.41 -2.74
CA ALA A 53 -32.89 19.53 -2.11
C ALA A 53 -33.05 20.81 -2.93
N SER A 54 -33.76 21.79 -2.39
CA SER A 54 -34.15 23.01 -3.11
C SER A 54 -33.12 24.11 -3.61
N ASP A 55 -31.77 24.09 -3.48
CA ASP A 55 -30.72 25.18 -3.63
C ASP A 55 -29.53 24.43 -4.20
N PRO A 56 -28.97 24.92 -5.31
CA PRO A 56 -27.79 24.33 -5.91
C PRO A 56 -26.58 24.58 -5.02
N ILE A 57 -25.95 23.49 -4.60
CA ILE A 57 -24.59 23.53 -4.07
C ILE A 57 -23.68 24.13 -5.16
N SER A 58 -23.11 25.31 -4.91
CA SER A 58 -22.24 26.03 -5.85
C SER A 58 -20.77 25.91 -5.47
N LYS A 59 -19.88 25.84 -6.48
CA LYS A 59 -18.43 25.96 -6.30
C LYS A 59 -18.02 27.26 -5.60
N ASP A 60 -18.83 28.31 -5.74
CA ASP A 60 -18.59 29.63 -5.15
C ASP A 60 -18.96 29.71 -3.66
N ASN A 61 -19.69 28.72 -3.11
CA ASN A 61 -20.05 28.67 -1.70
C ASN A 61 -20.25 27.22 -1.19
N PRO A 62 -19.16 26.46 -0.99
CA PRO A 62 -19.24 25.09 -0.49
C PRO A 62 -19.82 25.03 0.94
N PRO A 63 -20.61 24.00 1.28
CA PRO A 63 -20.96 23.71 2.66
C PRO A 63 -19.69 23.50 3.52
N PRO A 64 -19.71 23.85 4.82
CA PRO A 64 -18.57 23.63 5.71
C PRO A 64 -18.16 22.15 5.72
N GLY A 65 -16.91 21.87 5.37
CA GLY A 65 -16.34 20.52 5.34
C GLY A 65 -16.40 19.80 3.98
N VAL A 66 -16.97 20.43 2.94
CA VAL A 66 -17.01 19.87 1.58
C VAL A 66 -15.86 20.45 0.73
N LYS A 67 -14.91 19.61 0.31
CA LYS A 67 -13.93 19.94 -0.74
C LYS A 67 -14.44 19.39 -2.08
N PHE A 68 -14.59 20.25 -3.09
CA PHE A 68 -14.83 19.79 -4.46
C PHE A 68 -13.52 19.27 -5.06
N ILE A 69 -13.54 18.03 -5.55
CA ILE A 69 -12.46 17.49 -6.36
C ILE A 69 -12.78 17.81 -7.82
N GLU A 70 -12.07 18.77 -8.41
CA GLU A 70 -12.20 19.09 -9.83
C GLU A 70 -11.39 18.07 -10.66
N CYS A 71 -12.03 16.96 -11.00
CA CYS A 71 -11.57 16.11 -12.10
C CYS A 71 -12.01 16.78 -13.41
N PRO A 72 -11.15 16.86 -14.46
CA PRO A 72 -11.59 17.35 -15.75
C PRO A 72 -12.80 16.54 -16.23
N GLU A 73 -13.89 17.26 -16.52
CA GLU A 73 -15.19 16.65 -16.79
C GLU A 73 -15.29 16.10 -18.23
N ASP A 74 -14.35 16.46 -19.12
CA ASP A 74 -14.40 16.11 -20.54
C ASP A 74 -13.25 15.20 -21.01
N GLU A 75 -13.53 14.43 -22.07
CA GLU A 75 -12.58 13.50 -22.68
C GLU A 75 -11.38 14.21 -23.34
N VAL A 76 -11.45 15.53 -23.54
CA VAL A 76 -10.42 16.34 -24.20
C VAL A 76 -9.29 16.66 -23.23
N ASP A 77 -9.60 16.95 -21.97
CA ASP A 77 -8.60 17.31 -20.96
C ASP A 77 -8.02 16.09 -20.22
N MET A 78 -8.76 14.96 -20.18
CA MET A 78 -8.35 13.72 -19.51
C MET A 78 -6.98 13.16 -19.96
N PRO A 79 -6.56 13.22 -21.24
CA PRO A 79 -5.21 12.84 -21.64
C PRO A 79 -4.11 13.65 -20.93
N PHE A 80 -4.32 14.95 -20.70
CA PHE A 80 -3.35 15.80 -20.00
C PHE A 80 -3.36 15.54 -18.48
N TYR A 81 -4.54 15.31 -17.91
CA TYR A 81 -4.67 14.87 -16.52
C TYR A 81 -3.93 13.54 -16.28
N THR A 82 -4.07 12.59 -17.20
CA THR A 82 -3.40 11.28 -17.18
C THR A 82 -1.88 11.43 -17.22
N LEU A 83 -1.35 12.39 -17.97
CA LEU A 83 0.10 12.68 -17.98
C LEU A 83 0.57 13.12 -16.58
N GLY A 84 -0.18 13.96 -15.89
CA GLY A 84 0.11 14.37 -14.51
C GLY A 84 0.11 13.18 -13.54
N VAL A 85 -0.91 12.32 -13.61
CA VAL A 85 -0.99 11.09 -12.79
C VAL A 85 0.19 10.17 -13.08
N ASN A 86 0.54 9.95 -14.35
CA ASN A 86 1.66 9.10 -14.71
C ASN A 86 3.00 9.63 -14.17
N LEU A 87 3.23 10.94 -14.22
CA LEU A 87 4.41 11.56 -13.63
C LEU A 87 4.41 11.43 -12.10
N ALA A 88 3.27 11.62 -11.44
CA ALA A 88 3.16 11.42 -9.99
C ALA A 88 3.49 9.96 -9.59
N MET A 89 3.04 8.98 -10.37
CA MET A 89 3.39 7.57 -10.15
C MET A 89 4.90 7.32 -10.30
N GLN A 90 5.62 8.06 -11.16
CA GLN A 90 7.08 7.94 -11.30
C GLN A 90 7.85 8.58 -10.14
N VAL A 91 7.35 9.67 -9.57
CA VAL A 91 7.95 10.33 -8.38
C VAL A 91 7.78 9.45 -7.12
N GLY A 92 6.85 8.49 -7.17
CA GLY A 92 6.73 7.39 -6.22
C GLY A 92 5.61 7.58 -5.21
N GLN A 93 4.98 6.47 -4.83
CA GLN A 93 3.84 6.46 -3.87
C GLN A 93 4.23 7.03 -2.50
N ASN A 94 5.51 6.94 -2.12
CA ASN A 94 6.01 7.40 -0.83
C ASN A 94 5.98 8.93 -0.68
N LEU A 95 6.09 9.70 -1.77
CA LEU A 95 6.06 11.17 -1.63
C LEU A 95 4.68 11.64 -1.16
N GLY A 96 3.60 11.01 -1.63
CA GLY A 96 2.24 11.37 -1.23
C GLY A 96 1.96 11.12 0.26
N THR A 97 2.57 10.11 0.87
CA THR A 97 2.39 9.84 2.31
C THR A 97 3.24 10.75 3.20
N LEU A 98 4.33 11.32 2.66
CA LEU A 98 5.23 12.21 3.38
C LEU A 98 4.75 13.66 3.39
N LEU A 99 3.82 14.02 2.51
CA LEU A 99 3.33 15.39 2.34
C LEU A 99 1.90 15.54 2.85
N THR A 100 1.59 16.71 3.37
CA THR A 100 0.20 17.12 3.64
C THR A 100 -0.48 17.54 2.34
N ASP A 101 -1.83 17.55 2.30
CA ASP A 101 -2.62 18.07 1.17
C ASP A 101 -2.09 19.41 0.65
N ARG A 102 -1.85 20.35 1.57
CA ARG A 102 -1.36 21.69 1.25
C ARG A 102 0.03 21.64 0.59
N GLU A 103 0.89 20.74 1.03
CA GLU A 103 2.24 20.60 0.46
C GLU A 103 2.19 19.93 -0.91
N CYS A 104 1.30 18.96 -1.13
CA CYS A 104 1.00 18.42 -2.45
C CYS A 104 0.52 19.53 -3.40
N ASP A 105 -0.37 20.42 -2.95
CA ASP A 105 -0.82 21.58 -3.73
C ASP A 105 0.34 22.51 -4.10
N LEU A 106 1.28 22.74 -3.18
CA LEU A 106 2.47 23.55 -3.43
C LEU A 106 3.42 22.89 -4.44
N VAL A 107 3.61 21.57 -4.36
CA VAL A 107 4.39 20.79 -5.34
C VAL A 107 3.76 20.90 -6.73
N ALA A 108 2.45 20.66 -6.83
CA ALA A 108 1.71 20.76 -8.08
C ALA A 108 1.79 22.18 -8.67
N LYS A 109 1.66 23.21 -7.83
CA LYS A 109 1.81 24.62 -8.25
C LYS A 109 3.20 24.91 -8.78
N GLY A 110 4.26 24.53 -8.05
CA GLY A 110 5.64 24.77 -8.46
C GLY A 110 5.98 24.08 -9.79
N PHE A 111 5.53 22.83 -9.94
CA PHE A 111 5.65 22.07 -11.19
C PHE A 111 4.95 22.78 -12.37
N ALA A 112 3.69 23.18 -12.18
CA ALA A 112 2.90 23.85 -13.21
C ALA A 112 3.47 25.24 -13.58
N GLU A 113 3.92 26.03 -12.61
CA GLU A 113 4.51 27.35 -12.84
C GLU A 113 5.84 27.26 -13.59
N HIS A 114 6.65 26.22 -13.31
CA HIS A 114 7.88 25.94 -14.04
C HIS A 114 7.59 25.58 -15.51
N LEU A 115 6.69 24.62 -15.76
CA LEU A 115 6.32 24.21 -17.13
C LEU A 115 5.72 25.37 -17.95
N LYS A 116 4.93 26.23 -17.32
CA LYS A 116 4.32 27.41 -17.98
C LYS A 116 5.33 28.56 -18.21
N GLY A 117 6.56 28.43 -17.71
CA GLY A 117 7.56 29.51 -17.70
C GLY A 117 7.13 30.72 -16.86
N THR A 118 6.17 30.55 -15.95
CA THR A 118 5.65 31.62 -15.09
C THR A 118 6.72 32.11 -14.13
N LEU A 119 7.50 31.16 -13.57
CA LEU A 119 8.65 31.47 -12.73
C LEU A 119 9.63 32.41 -13.45
N THR A 120 10.06 32.03 -14.65
CA THR A 120 11.01 32.83 -15.45
C THR A 120 10.46 34.20 -15.81
N LYS A 121 9.18 34.29 -16.16
CA LYS A 121 8.50 35.58 -16.44
C LYS A 121 8.43 36.50 -15.21
N GLN A 122 8.44 35.93 -14.01
CA GLN A 122 8.48 36.66 -12.73
C GLN A 122 9.90 36.93 -12.23
N GLY A 123 10.93 36.63 -13.05
CA GLY A 123 12.33 36.79 -12.67
C GLY A 123 12.84 35.72 -11.70
N LEU A 124 12.08 34.65 -11.50
CA LEU A 124 12.48 33.49 -10.70
C LEU A 124 13.05 32.41 -11.62
N ASP A 125 14.25 31.93 -11.28
CA ASP A 125 14.89 30.82 -11.96
C ASP A 125 14.72 29.53 -11.16
N GLY A 126 14.25 28.47 -11.81
CA GLY A 126 14.05 27.16 -11.18
C GLY A 126 15.35 26.59 -10.63
N GLN A 127 16.49 26.82 -11.30
CA GLN A 127 17.79 26.35 -10.82
C GLN A 127 18.18 27.09 -9.53
N THR A 128 17.96 28.39 -9.46
CA THR A 128 18.17 29.21 -8.26
C THR A 128 17.28 28.77 -7.09
N ILE A 129 16.01 28.42 -7.35
CA ILE A 129 15.10 27.87 -6.33
C ILE A 129 15.66 26.55 -5.78
N LEU A 130 16.08 25.64 -6.66
CA LEU A 130 16.66 24.35 -6.25
C LEU A 130 17.97 24.51 -5.47
N GLN A 131 18.83 25.45 -5.85
CA GLN A 131 20.08 25.72 -5.12
C GLN A 131 19.81 26.26 -3.71
N ASN A 132 18.83 27.14 -3.56
CA ASN A 132 18.56 27.81 -2.28
C ASN A 132 17.68 26.96 -1.34
N PHE A 133 16.71 26.23 -1.86
CA PHE A 133 15.70 25.53 -1.07
C PHE A 133 15.74 24.00 -1.21
N GLY A 134 16.44 23.47 -2.23
CA GLY A 134 16.58 22.03 -2.43
C GLY A 134 17.20 21.29 -1.23
N PRO A 135 18.27 21.79 -0.60
CA PRO A 135 18.82 21.15 0.61
C PRO A 135 17.81 21.07 1.76
N ALA A 136 17.04 22.13 2.00
CA ALA A 136 16.02 22.15 3.04
C ALA A 136 14.85 21.19 2.72
N ALA A 137 14.45 21.11 1.45
CA ALA A 137 13.43 20.16 1.01
C ALA A 137 13.91 18.70 1.19
N ASN A 138 15.16 18.40 0.81
CA ASN A 138 15.75 17.07 0.98
C ASN A 138 15.84 16.68 2.46
N GLN A 139 16.29 17.60 3.31
CA GLN A 139 16.35 17.38 4.76
C GLN A 139 14.95 17.11 5.35
N LEU A 140 13.95 17.92 4.98
CA LEU A 140 12.57 17.73 5.43
C LEU A 140 12.03 16.34 5.05
N LEU A 141 12.23 15.92 3.80
CA LEU A 141 11.78 14.61 3.33
C LEU A 141 12.53 13.46 4.04
N GLN A 142 13.82 13.63 4.30
CA GLN A 142 14.60 12.66 5.06
C GLN A 142 14.09 12.51 6.50
N GLU A 143 13.86 13.62 7.20
CA GLU A 143 13.34 13.62 8.57
C GLU A 143 11.97 12.95 8.65
N ARG A 144 11.06 13.26 7.72
CA ARG A 144 9.74 12.62 7.66
C ARG A 144 9.80 11.15 7.31
N THR A 145 10.75 10.74 6.46
CA THR A 145 10.97 9.32 6.14
C THR A 145 11.39 8.56 7.40
N LEU A 146 12.36 9.10 8.16
CA LEU A 146 12.79 8.50 9.42
C LEU A 146 11.64 8.42 10.42
N GLN A 147 10.86 9.51 10.54
CA GLN A 147 9.67 9.51 11.41
C GLN A 147 8.63 8.47 10.99
N GLN A 148 8.40 8.27 9.69
CA GLN A 148 7.50 7.21 9.21
C GLN A 148 8.02 5.82 9.54
N VAL A 149 9.33 5.57 9.42
CA VAL A 149 9.95 4.29 9.82
C VAL A 149 9.67 4.02 11.30
N ASP A 150 9.90 5.01 12.17
CA ASP A 150 9.64 4.87 13.61
C ASP A 150 8.15 4.60 13.89
N ASN A 151 7.26 5.32 13.21
CA ASN A 151 5.81 5.10 13.32
C ASN A 151 5.41 3.69 12.89
N HIS A 152 5.96 3.18 11.78
CA HIS A 152 5.68 1.82 11.31
C HIS A 152 6.21 0.76 12.27
N LYS A 153 7.41 0.96 12.83
CA LYS A 153 7.97 0.06 13.86
C LYS A 153 7.10 0.03 15.10
N GLN A 154 6.66 1.19 15.58
CA GLN A 154 5.78 1.27 16.74
C GLN A 154 4.44 0.59 16.47
N ALA A 155 3.77 0.91 15.35
CA ALA A 155 2.50 0.29 14.99
C ALA A 155 2.65 -1.23 14.79
N GLY A 156 3.78 -1.67 14.23
CA GLY A 156 4.13 -3.08 14.08
C GLY A 156 4.32 -3.79 15.42
N GLN A 157 4.94 -3.12 16.40
CA GLN A 157 5.07 -3.65 17.76
C GLN A 157 3.72 -3.74 18.47
N GLU A 158 2.87 -2.71 18.35
CA GLU A 158 1.52 -2.71 18.90
C GLU A 158 0.68 -3.86 18.31
N TYR A 159 0.80 -4.09 16.99
CA TYR A 159 0.19 -5.23 16.32
C TYR A 159 0.70 -6.57 16.86
N ALA A 160 2.01 -6.73 16.99
CA ALA A 160 2.64 -7.94 17.52
C ALA A 160 2.17 -8.26 18.95
N ASP A 161 2.14 -7.26 19.82
CA ASP A 161 1.66 -7.38 21.20
C ASP A 161 0.18 -7.76 21.25
N GLN A 162 -0.63 -7.20 20.35
CA GLN A 162 -2.05 -7.52 20.25
C GLN A 162 -2.25 -8.95 19.73
N PHE A 163 -1.51 -9.36 18.71
CA PHE A 163 -1.56 -10.71 18.15
C PHE A 163 -1.24 -11.77 19.22
N LEU A 164 -0.23 -11.55 20.06
CA LEU A 164 0.12 -12.46 21.16
C LEU A 164 -0.99 -12.55 22.23
N LYS A 165 -1.73 -11.47 22.48
CA LYS A 165 -2.87 -11.49 23.41
C LYS A 165 -4.06 -12.26 22.85
N ASP A 166 -4.32 -12.09 21.55
CA ASP A 166 -5.46 -12.70 20.88
C ASP A 166 -5.22 -14.19 20.57
N HIS A 167 -3.95 -14.60 20.45
CA HIS A 167 -3.55 -15.95 20.11
C HIS A 167 -2.68 -16.58 21.20
N ALA A 168 -3.30 -17.16 22.22
CA ALA A 168 -2.60 -17.79 23.35
C ALA A 168 -1.64 -18.94 22.97
N ALA A 169 -1.81 -19.55 21.79
CA ALA A 169 -0.91 -20.57 21.26
C ALA A 169 0.28 -20.00 20.46
N ALA A 170 0.31 -18.70 20.20
CA ALA A 170 1.40 -18.04 19.52
C ALA A 170 2.61 -17.91 20.47
N THR A 171 3.81 -18.09 19.92
CA THR A 171 5.07 -17.96 20.66
C THR A 171 5.93 -16.89 20.02
N GLN A 172 6.60 -16.10 20.85
CA GLN A 172 7.59 -15.13 20.39
C GLN A 172 9.01 -15.64 20.66
N SER A 173 9.89 -15.60 19.67
CA SER A 173 11.30 -15.93 19.84
C SER A 173 12.12 -14.73 20.32
N ASP A 174 13.38 -14.97 20.71
CA ASP A 174 14.31 -13.93 21.15
C ASP A 174 14.62 -12.89 20.04
N SER A 175 14.45 -13.26 18.77
CA SER A 175 14.61 -12.35 17.62
C SER A 175 13.37 -11.48 17.38
N GLY A 176 12.27 -11.74 18.09
CA GLY A 176 11.01 -11.04 17.96
C GLY A 176 10.03 -11.65 16.95
N LEU A 177 10.40 -12.74 16.26
CA LEU A 177 9.48 -13.49 15.40
C LEU A 177 8.33 -14.04 16.25
N ILE A 178 7.09 -13.81 15.82
CA ILE A 178 5.93 -14.50 16.38
C ILE A 178 5.52 -15.62 15.44
N TYR A 179 5.38 -16.82 15.99
CA TYR A 179 4.97 -18.02 15.29
C TYR A 179 3.68 -18.57 15.91
N LEU A 180 2.66 -18.81 15.09
CA LEU A 180 1.43 -19.48 15.45
C LEU A 180 1.23 -20.67 14.51
N GLU A 181 1.39 -21.89 15.02
CA GLU A 181 1.00 -23.08 14.27
C GLU A 181 -0.53 -23.14 14.16
N THR A 182 -1.03 -23.15 12.93
CA THR A 182 -2.47 -23.27 12.63
C THR A 182 -2.85 -24.69 12.23
N GLN A 183 -1.88 -25.46 11.72
CA GLN A 183 -2.04 -26.88 11.45
C GLN A 183 -0.71 -27.61 11.61
N ALA A 184 -0.73 -28.70 12.38
CA ALA A 184 0.42 -29.59 12.53
C ALA A 184 0.80 -30.27 11.20
N GLY A 185 2.09 -30.56 11.05
CA GLY A 185 2.61 -31.24 9.88
C GLY A 185 2.08 -32.66 9.71
N THR A 186 2.23 -33.17 8.49
CA THR A 186 1.82 -34.52 8.08
C THR A 186 2.96 -35.53 8.18
N THR A 187 4.20 -35.06 8.32
CA THR A 187 5.40 -35.88 8.46
C THR A 187 6.36 -35.26 9.50
N ASP A 188 7.41 -36.00 9.86
CA ASP A 188 8.52 -35.51 10.69
C ASP A 188 9.65 -34.88 9.85
N VAL A 189 9.47 -34.72 8.53
CA VAL A 189 10.49 -34.17 7.62
C VAL A 189 10.60 -32.67 7.84
N LYS A 190 11.79 -32.23 8.20
CA LYS A 190 12.10 -30.85 8.58
C LYS A 190 13.17 -30.26 7.67
N PRO A 191 13.05 -28.99 7.23
CA PRO A 191 14.09 -28.37 6.42
C PRO A 191 15.36 -28.08 7.24
N THR A 192 16.48 -28.07 6.53
CA THR A 192 17.76 -27.49 6.96
C THR A 192 18.02 -26.19 6.18
N LEU A 193 19.01 -25.39 6.60
CA LEU A 193 19.36 -24.14 5.91
C LEU A 193 19.76 -24.34 4.43
N ASP A 194 20.29 -25.51 4.09
CA ASP A 194 20.69 -25.86 2.72
C ASP A 194 19.55 -26.53 1.92
N SER A 195 18.40 -26.77 2.55
CA SER A 195 17.26 -27.39 1.88
C SER A 195 16.63 -26.44 0.86
N THR A 196 16.11 -27.00 -0.22
CA THR A 196 15.16 -26.30 -1.09
C THR A 196 13.76 -26.62 -0.60
N ILE A 197 12.93 -25.60 -0.40
CA ILE A 197 11.56 -25.76 0.07
C ILE A 197 10.56 -25.40 -1.01
N GLN A 198 9.41 -26.07 -0.98
CA GLN A 198 8.23 -25.73 -1.76
C GLN A 198 7.10 -25.40 -0.78
N PHE A 199 6.46 -24.25 -0.93
CA PHE A 199 5.43 -23.80 0.00
C PHE A 199 4.39 -22.88 -0.66
N HIS A 200 3.23 -22.79 -0.05
CA HIS A 200 2.29 -21.70 -0.29
C HIS A 200 2.47 -20.60 0.74
N TYR A 201 2.25 -19.35 0.32
CA TYR A 201 2.22 -18.23 1.24
C TYR A 201 1.28 -17.13 0.78
N HIS A 202 0.81 -16.38 1.77
CA HIS A 202 0.11 -15.12 1.61
C HIS A 202 0.72 -14.10 2.58
N GLY A 203 1.46 -13.14 2.03
CA GLY A 203 2.13 -12.10 2.78
C GLY A 203 1.37 -10.78 2.69
N THR A 204 1.14 -10.16 3.84
CA THR A 204 0.53 -8.84 3.97
C THR A 204 1.38 -7.94 4.87
N MET A 205 1.20 -6.63 4.74
CA MET A 205 1.62 -5.69 5.78
C MET A 205 0.70 -5.88 6.98
N ALA A 206 1.27 -6.15 8.16
CA ALA A 206 0.49 -6.56 9.32
C ALA A 206 -0.58 -5.53 9.72
N VAL A 207 -0.22 -4.24 9.69
CA VAL A 207 -1.11 -3.16 10.15
C VAL A 207 -2.15 -2.76 9.09
N SER A 208 -1.76 -2.61 7.82
CA SER A 208 -2.67 -2.14 6.76
C SER A 208 -3.45 -3.27 6.08
N GLY A 209 -3.02 -4.52 6.23
CA GLY A 209 -3.57 -5.67 5.51
C GLY A 209 -3.23 -5.71 4.02
N GLN A 210 -2.49 -4.73 3.49
CA GLN A 210 -2.12 -4.69 2.08
C GLN A 210 -1.28 -5.91 1.72
N VAL A 211 -1.70 -6.63 0.68
CA VAL A 211 -0.95 -7.78 0.16
C VAL A 211 0.37 -7.31 -0.42
N VAL A 212 1.48 -7.86 0.09
CA VAL A 212 2.82 -7.59 -0.44
C VAL A 212 3.21 -8.60 -1.49
N ASP A 213 2.84 -9.87 -1.27
CA ASP A 213 3.07 -10.96 -2.20
C ASP A 213 2.22 -12.19 -1.83
N SER A 214 1.79 -12.99 -2.80
CA SER A 214 1.05 -14.23 -2.54
C SER A 214 1.23 -15.25 -3.66
N SER A 215 1.67 -16.45 -3.30
CA SER A 215 1.74 -17.58 -4.23
C SER A 215 0.36 -18.19 -4.51
N VAL A 216 -0.55 -18.12 -3.53
CA VAL A 216 -1.95 -18.58 -3.68
C VAL A 216 -2.67 -17.78 -4.76
N VAL A 217 -2.50 -16.45 -4.78
CA VAL A 217 -3.08 -15.58 -5.83
C VAL A 217 -2.52 -15.90 -7.22
N ARG A 218 -1.26 -16.33 -7.30
CA ARG A 218 -0.65 -16.78 -8.56
C ARG A 218 -1.13 -18.17 -9.00
N GLY A 219 -1.70 -18.96 -8.09
CA GLY A 219 -2.15 -20.33 -8.35
C GLY A 219 -1.05 -21.39 -8.32
N ASP A 220 0.21 -21.00 -8.10
CA ASP A 220 1.38 -21.89 -8.10
C ASP A 220 2.14 -21.81 -6.78
N SER A 221 2.61 -22.96 -6.29
CA SER A 221 3.52 -23.03 -5.14
C SER A 221 4.84 -22.31 -5.44
N HIS A 222 5.49 -21.76 -4.42
CA HIS A 222 6.79 -21.15 -4.57
C HIS A 222 7.89 -22.09 -4.12
N THR A 223 8.96 -22.18 -4.90
CA THR A 223 10.14 -23.00 -4.60
C THR A 223 11.37 -22.10 -4.50
N LEU A 224 12.06 -22.11 -3.36
CA LEU A 224 13.37 -21.47 -3.23
C LEU A 224 14.30 -22.22 -2.27
N PRO A 225 15.62 -22.05 -2.42
CA PRO A 225 16.59 -22.43 -1.39
C PRO A 225 16.31 -21.66 -0.09
N LEU A 226 16.19 -22.34 1.04
CA LEU A 226 15.79 -21.72 2.30
C LEU A 226 16.71 -20.55 2.69
N ASN A 227 18.01 -20.68 2.43
CA ASN A 227 19.00 -19.64 2.70
C ASN A 227 18.75 -18.29 1.98
N GLN A 228 17.96 -18.26 0.90
CA GLN A 228 17.59 -17.06 0.16
C GLN A 228 16.34 -16.36 0.71
N ALA A 229 15.59 -17.00 1.61
CA ALA A 229 14.44 -16.37 2.26
C ALA A 229 14.87 -15.23 3.20
N ILE A 230 13.93 -14.33 3.53
CA ILE A 230 14.15 -13.30 4.57
C ILE A 230 14.41 -13.96 5.94
N PRO A 231 15.15 -13.31 6.85
CA PRO A 231 15.53 -13.90 8.14
C PRO A 231 14.37 -14.52 8.93
N GLY A 232 13.23 -13.84 9.03
CA GLY A 232 12.07 -14.33 9.78
C GLY A 232 11.44 -15.59 9.17
N LEU A 233 11.34 -15.66 7.83
CA LEU A 233 10.87 -16.87 7.15
C LEU A 233 11.86 -18.03 7.37
N LYS A 234 13.17 -17.77 7.30
CA LYS A 234 14.19 -18.79 7.57
C LYS A 234 14.01 -19.39 8.96
N GLU A 235 13.89 -18.53 9.96
CA GLU A 235 13.70 -18.95 11.35
C GLU A 235 12.39 -19.73 11.55
N ALA A 236 11.28 -19.25 10.98
CA ALA A 236 9.97 -19.89 11.10
C ALA A 236 9.91 -21.26 10.40
N LEU A 237 10.40 -21.35 9.16
CA LEU A 237 10.35 -22.58 8.36
C LEU A 237 11.23 -23.68 8.96
N LEU A 238 12.32 -23.30 9.65
CA LEU A 238 13.12 -24.22 10.48
C LEU A 238 12.40 -24.68 11.75
N GLN A 239 11.14 -24.32 11.99
CA GLN A 239 10.31 -24.88 13.06
C GLN A 239 9.23 -25.82 12.52
N MET A 240 8.95 -25.74 11.22
CA MET A 240 7.88 -26.48 10.54
C MET A 240 8.33 -27.87 10.05
N THR A 241 7.38 -28.75 9.80
CA THR A 241 7.57 -29.98 9.04
C THR A 241 6.67 -29.99 7.80
N GLU A 242 6.86 -30.94 6.88
CA GLU A 242 6.01 -31.01 5.68
C GLU A 242 4.52 -31.17 6.05
N GLY A 243 3.69 -30.32 5.46
CA GLY A 243 2.26 -30.19 5.72
C GLY A 243 1.90 -29.19 6.82
N THR A 244 2.88 -28.64 7.55
CA THR A 244 2.58 -27.63 8.59
C THR A 244 2.01 -26.37 7.94
N LYS A 245 0.97 -25.80 8.58
CA LYS A 245 0.49 -24.45 8.30
C LYS A 245 0.73 -23.57 9.52
N ALA A 246 1.19 -22.34 9.28
CA ALA A 246 1.47 -21.38 10.33
C ALA A 246 1.15 -19.95 9.89
N THR A 247 0.77 -19.12 10.86
CA THR A 247 0.74 -17.67 10.74
C THR A 247 1.96 -17.10 11.44
N LEU A 248 2.67 -16.21 10.75
CA LEU A 248 3.92 -15.60 11.18
C LEU A 248 3.72 -14.09 11.26
N VAL A 249 4.15 -13.47 12.35
CA VAL A 249 4.31 -12.00 12.42
C VAL A 249 5.80 -11.71 12.50
N ILE A 250 6.31 -11.05 11.46
CA ILE A 250 7.73 -10.85 11.22
C ILE A 250 8.05 -9.36 11.37
N PRO A 251 8.76 -8.93 12.42
CA PRO A 251 9.18 -7.54 12.57
C PRO A 251 10.09 -7.12 11.42
N SER A 252 10.15 -5.83 11.14
CA SER A 252 10.87 -5.29 9.98
C SER A 252 12.35 -5.70 9.94
N ASP A 253 13.02 -5.79 11.08
CA ASP A 253 14.43 -6.22 11.19
C ASP A 253 14.67 -7.67 10.72
N LEU A 254 13.63 -8.52 10.77
CA LEU A 254 13.64 -9.89 10.25
C LEU A 254 13.06 -9.99 8.83
N ALA A 255 12.69 -8.87 8.23
CA ALA A 255 12.12 -8.75 6.90
C ALA A 255 12.99 -7.84 6.00
N TYR A 256 12.53 -6.60 5.74
CA TYR A 256 13.17 -5.65 4.81
C TYR A 256 13.78 -4.42 5.50
N GLY A 257 13.72 -4.35 6.83
CA GLY A 257 14.32 -3.30 7.67
C GLY A 257 13.82 -1.89 7.34
N ASP A 258 14.67 -0.90 7.64
CA ASP A 258 14.37 0.53 7.48
C ASP A 258 14.37 0.98 6.03
N ALA A 259 15.02 0.23 5.15
CA ALA A 259 15.05 0.52 3.72
C ALA A 259 13.73 0.16 3.02
N GLY A 260 12.93 -0.75 3.61
CA GLY A 260 11.76 -1.28 2.95
C GLY A 260 12.11 -2.22 1.80
N GLY A 261 11.09 -2.66 1.04
CA GLY A 261 11.22 -3.74 0.07
C GLY A 261 10.21 -3.65 -1.08
N GLY A 262 10.23 -4.67 -1.96
CA GLY A 262 9.27 -4.79 -3.04
C GLY A 262 9.27 -3.62 -4.04
N GLN A 263 10.44 -3.06 -4.34
CA GLN A 263 10.58 -1.89 -5.24
C GLN A 263 9.79 -0.65 -4.76
N GLY A 264 9.71 -0.46 -3.45
CA GLY A 264 8.99 0.66 -2.83
C GLY A 264 7.56 0.33 -2.44
N LEU A 265 7.08 -0.90 -2.72
CA LEU A 265 5.79 -1.38 -2.24
C LEU A 265 5.75 -1.49 -0.72
N ILE A 266 6.84 -1.95 -0.09
CA ILE A 266 6.92 -2.17 1.36
C ILE A 266 7.66 -0.99 1.99
N PRO A 267 6.98 -0.12 2.77
CA PRO A 267 7.65 0.98 3.47
C PRO A 267 8.68 0.48 4.48
N GLY A 268 9.67 1.31 4.77
CA GLY A 268 10.65 1.01 5.83
C GLY A 268 10.00 0.87 7.21
N GLY A 269 10.53 -0.02 8.04
CA GLY A 269 10.01 -0.27 9.39
C GLY A 269 8.74 -1.15 9.43
N THR A 270 8.25 -1.61 8.29
CA THR A 270 7.00 -2.39 8.19
C THR A 270 7.14 -3.82 8.73
N THR A 271 6.30 -4.16 9.70
CA THR A 271 6.06 -5.55 10.13
C THR A 271 5.18 -6.28 9.12
N LEU A 272 5.54 -7.51 8.78
CA LEU A 272 4.80 -8.35 7.84
C LEU A 272 4.06 -9.47 8.56
N GLN A 273 2.88 -9.84 8.06
CA GLN A 273 2.21 -11.08 8.42
C GLN A 273 2.28 -12.05 7.24
N PHE A 274 2.65 -13.30 7.50
CA PHE A 274 2.61 -14.37 6.51
C PHE A 274 1.76 -15.52 7.00
N GLU A 275 0.83 -15.97 6.17
CA GLU A 275 0.27 -17.32 6.27
C GLU A 275 1.08 -18.23 5.36
N VAL A 276 1.59 -19.34 5.90
CA VAL A 276 2.50 -20.24 5.20
C VAL A 276 2.02 -21.68 5.32
N GLU A 277 2.12 -22.43 4.23
CA GLU A 277 1.94 -23.89 4.20
C GLU A 277 3.18 -24.53 3.58
N LEU A 278 3.95 -25.26 4.38
CA LEU A 278 5.13 -25.98 3.89
C LEU A 278 4.69 -27.25 3.18
N ILE A 279 4.86 -27.32 1.85
CA ILE A 279 4.38 -28.44 1.03
C ILE A 279 5.43 -29.55 0.98
N LYS A 280 6.69 -29.17 0.72
CA LYS A 280 7.76 -30.13 0.49
C LYS A 280 9.13 -29.58 0.89
N VAL A 281 9.98 -30.46 1.39
CA VAL A 281 11.40 -30.24 1.68
C VAL A 281 12.22 -31.13 0.75
N VAL A 282 13.13 -30.52 -0.01
CA VAL A 282 14.11 -31.22 -0.84
C VAL A 282 15.49 -31.04 -0.19
N PRO A 283 16.08 -32.11 0.38
CA PRO A 283 17.42 -32.05 0.95
C PRO A 283 18.47 -31.68 -0.10
N ALA A 284 19.52 -30.95 0.32
CA ALA A 284 20.62 -30.57 -0.57
C ALA A 284 21.31 -31.77 -1.25
N SER A 285 21.36 -32.93 -0.58
CA SER A 285 21.95 -34.16 -1.11
C SER A 285 21.18 -34.75 -2.30
N GLU A 286 19.86 -34.57 -2.34
CA GLU A 286 19.03 -35.06 -3.45
C GLU A 286 19.03 -34.10 -4.64
N ALA A 287 19.28 -32.81 -4.40
CA ALA A 287 19.40 -31.81 -5.46
C ALA A 287 20.67 -32.02 -6.31
N LEU A 288 21.76 -32.50 -5.70
CA LEU A 288 23.04 -32.77 -6.37
C LEU A 288 23.10 -34.14 -7.08
N GLY A 289 22.28 -35.11 -6.67
CA GLY A 289 22.29 -36.47 -7.22
C GLY A 289 21.73 -36.61 -8.64
N LYS A 290 21.16 -35.55 -9.23
CA LYS A 290 20.63 -35.57 -10.60
C LYS A 290 21.65 -35.24 -11.69
N ASP A 291 22.82 -34.73 -11.31
CA ASP A 291 23.83 -34.29 -12.26
C ASP A 291 24.89 -35.38 -12.52
N ASP A 292 25.03 -36.34 -11.60
CA ASP A 292 26.04 -37.41 -11.66
C ASP A 292 25.59 -38.64 -12.48
N GLU A 293 24.29 -38.84 -12.70
CA GLU A 293 23.77 -39.94 -13.54
C GLU A 293 23.84 -39.64 -15.05
N ALA A 294 24.07 -38.38 -15.46
CA ALA A 294 24.08 -37.98 -16.86
C ALA A 294 25.42 -38.24 -17.61
N TRP A 295 26.48 -38.68 -16.91
CA TRP A 295 27.81 -38.91 -17.51
C TRP A 295 28.22 -40.38 -17.64
N ASN A 296 27.42 -41.34 -17.16
CA ASN A 296 27.73 -42.77 -17.19
C ASN A 296 26.75 -43.63 -18.02
N ALA A 297 25.97 -43.03 -18.93
CA ALA A 297 25.09 -43.73 -19.87
C ALA A 297 25.55 -43.57 -21.33
#